data_AF-A0A7V4HT31-F1
#
_entry.id   AF-A0A7V4HT31-F1
#
_cell.length_a   1.000
_cell.length_b   1.000
_cell.length_c   1.000
_cell.angle_alpha   90.00
_cell.angle_beta   90.00
_cell.angle_gamma   90.00
#
_symmetry.space_group_name_H-M   'P 1'
#
loop_
_entity.id
_entity.type
_entity.pdbx_description
1 polymer ?
#
loop_
_entity_poly.entity_id
_entity_poly.type
_entity_poly.pdbx_seq_one_letter_code
_entity_poly.pdbx_strand_id
1 'polypeptide(L)'
;MIRWMTPLWAIGERTGLGDVAAQAADGLQRGQATVDSTRLMLIAAGFVAVVLLVGLLCRLSESRRRPAPFYGPIRLFFALAKAHRLGVLDAWLLWRAACAHQLDDPARVFLEPERLDPQALPRRLARRAKRLELLRTRLFADLEELAQAAGGP
;
A
#
# COMPACT_ATOMS: atom_id res chain seq x y z
N MET A 1 -74.49 -46.98 28.74
CA MET A 1 -73.50 -47.96 28.24
C MET A 1 -72.36 -47.17 27.60
N ILE A 2 -71.29 -46.89 28.34
CA ILE A 2 -70.18 -46.04 27.91
C ILE A 2 -68.92 -46.92 27.76
N ARG A 3 -68.31 -46.79 26.59
CA ARG A 3 -67.25 -47.59 26.01
C ARG A 3 -65.89 -47.14 26.57
N TRP A 4 -65.07 -48.14 26.93
CA TRP A 4 -63.73 -48.01 27.48
C TRP A 4 -62.77 -47.26 26.54
N MET A 5 -61.92 -46.39 27.12
CA MET A 5 -60.64 -45.95 26.54
C MET A 5 -59.55 -46.18 27.60
N THR A 6 -58.68 -47.14 27.34
CA THR A 6 -57.45 -47.37 28.09
C THR A 6 -56.34 -46.46 27.54
N PRO A 7 -55.62 -45.69 28.38
CA PRO A 7 -54.50 -44.87 27.93
C PRO A 7 -53.21 -45.71 27.76
N LEU A 8 -52.66 -45.68 26.55
CA LEU A 8 -51.45 -46.37 26.06
C LEU A 8 -50.11 -45.68 26.45
N TRP A 9 -50.06 -44.90 27.54
CA TRP A 9 -48.92 -44.03 27.85
C TRP A 9 -47.72 -44.72 28.55
N ALA A 10 -47.82 -46.00 28.94
CA ALA A 10 -46.79 -46.67 29.74
C ALA A 10 -45.79 -47.51 28.93
N ILE A 11 -45.25 -46.99 27.83
CA ILE A 11 -44.07 -47.58 27.18
C ILE A 11 -42.88 -46.68 27.50
N GLY A 12 -42.25 -46.98 28.63
CA GLY A 12 -41.07 -46.28 29.14
C GLY A 12 -39.88 -46.42 28.19
N GLU A 13 -39.33 -45.27 27.83
CA GLU A 13 -38.03 -45.09 27.20
C GLU A 13 -36.92 -45.67 28.10
N ARG A 14 -36.56 -46.94 27.87
CA ARG A 14 -35.28 -47.52 28.28
C ARG A 14 -34.34 -47.53 27.10
N THR A 15 -33.99 -46.36 26.59
CA THR A 15 -32.88 -46.24 25.63
C THR A 15 -31.61 -45.93 26.41
N GLY A 16 -30.59 -46.77 26.26
CA GLY A 16 -29.22 -46.60 26.81
C GLY A 16 -28.45 -45.37 26.31
N LEU A 17 -29.17 -44.30 25.97
CA LEU A 17 -28.65 -43.00 25.60
C LEU A 17 -28.05 -42.25 26.80
N GLY A 18 -28.52 -42.54 28.02
CA GLY A 18 -27.97 -41.96 29.25
C GLY A 18 -26.52 -42.40 29.50
N ASP A 19 -26.20 -43.68 29.27
CA ASP A 19 -24.87 -44.23 29.53
C ASP A 19 -23.84 -43.74 28.51
N VAL A 20 -24.21 -43.61 27.24
CA VAL A 20 -23.34 -43.00 26.22
C VAL A 20 -23.14 -41.50 26.44
N ALA A 21 -24.14 -40.79 26.95
CA ALA A 21 -23.99 -39.37 27.31
C ALA A 21 -23.06 -39.20 28.53
N ALA A 22 -23.18 -40.07 29.54
CA ALA A 22 -22.30 -40.08 30.70
C ALA A 22 -20.85 -40.43 30.32
N GLN A 23 -20.65 -41.41 29.44
CA GLN A 23 -19.32 -41.83 28.98
C GLN A 23 -18.66 -40.79 28.07
N ALA A 24 -19.45 -40.05 27.27
CA ALA A 24 -18.95 -38.92 26.47
C ALA A 24 -18.55 -37.72 27.35
N ALA A 25 -19.31 -37.44 28.41
CA ALA A 25 -18.98 -36.36 29.36
C ALA A 25 -17.69 -36.66 30.14
N ASP A 26 -17.49 -37.91 30.56
CA ASP A 26 -16.30 -38.34 31.33
C ASP A 26 -15.01 -38.34 30.47
N GLY A 27 -15.15 -38.52 29.15
CA GLY A 27 -14.04 -38.41 28.17
C GLY A 27 -13.53 -36.98 27.97
N LEU A 28 -14.42 -35.98 27.95
CA LEU A 28 -14.05 -34.57 27.85
C LEU A 28 -13.35 -34.06 29.12
N GLN A 29 -13.72 -34.60 30.28
CA GLN A 29 -13.16 -34.18 31.57
C GLN A 29 -11.75 -34.76 31.82
N ARG A 30 -11.44 -35.96 31.30
CA ARG A 30 -10.06 -36.51 31.35
C ARG A 30 -9.11 -35.88 30.33
N GLY A 31 -9.62 -35.29 29.24
CA GLY A 31 -8.83 -34.58 28.23
C GLY A 31 -8.30 -33.21 28.68
N GLN A 32 -8.82 -32.65 29.79
CA GLN A 32 -8.27 -31.47 30.47
C GLN A 32 -7.10 -31.81 31.40
N ALA A 33 -6.50 -33.00 31.26
CA ALA A 33 -5.22 -33.33 31.85
C ALA A 33 -4.17 -32.35 31.33
N THR A 34 -3.93 -31.28 32.11
CA THR A 34 -2.67 -30.53 32.15
C THR A 34 -2.02 -30.42 30.78
N VAL A 35 -2.69 -29.79 29.82
CA VAL A 35 -1.98 -29.26 28.66
C VAL A 35 -1.01 -28.28 29.28
N ASP A 36 0.24 -28.73 29.48
CA ASP A 36 1.27 -28.09 30.31
C ASP A 36 1.09 -26.58 30.21
N SER A 37 0.49 -25.97 31.23
CA SER A 37 0.14 -24.55 31.17
C SER A 37 1.40 -23.73 30.86
N THR A 38 2.55 -24.25 31.29
CA THR A 38 3.90 -23.81 30.93
C THR A 38 4.18 -23.85 29.42
N ARG A 39 3.86 -24.93 28.71
CA ARG A 39 4.04 -25.03 27.25
C ARG A 39 3.12 -24.06 26.51
N LEU A 40 1.84 -23.96 26.91
CA LEU A 40 0.92 -23.00 26.30
C LEU A 40 1.37 -21.55 26.53
N MET A 41 1.83 -21.25 27.73
CA MET A 41 2.36 -19.92 28.08
C MET A 41 3.63 -19.58 27.29
N LEU A 42 4.53 -20.55 27.06
CA LEU A 42 5.71 -20.36 26.22
C LEU A 42 5.35 -20.10 24.75
N ILE A 43 4.39 -20.84 24.20
CA ILE A 43 3.93 -20.64 22.82
C ILE A 43 3.30 -19.24 22.67
N ALA A 44 2.44 -18.85 23.62
CA ALA A 44 1.82 -17.53 23.63
C ALA A 44 2.87 -16.40 23.73
N ALA A 45 3.85 -16.54 24.64
CA ALA A 45 4.93 -15.58 24.81
C ALA A 45 5.80 -15.47 23.54
N GLY A 46 6.12 -16.61 22.91
CA GLY A 46 6.86 -16.65 21.64
C GLY A 46 6.11 -15.94 20.51
N PHE A 47 4.80 -16.16 20.41
CA PHE A 47 3.96 -15.49 19.42
C PHE A 47 3.95 -13.96 19.63
N VAL A 48 3.77 -13.50 20.87
CA VAL A 48 3.83 -12.06 21.21
C VAL A 48 5.21 -11.49 20.86
N ALA A 49 6.30 -12.20 21.16
CA ALA A 49 7.64 -11.76 20.83
C ALA A 49 7.86 -11.63 19.31
N VAL A 50 7.35 -12.56 18.51
CA VAL A 50 7.41 -12.49 17.03
C VAL A 50 6.60 -11.31 16.52
N VAL A 51 5.37 -11.08 17.02
CA VAL A 51 4.55 -9.94 16.63
C VAL A 51 5.23 -8.62 16.98
N LEU A 52 5.83 -8.51 18.16
CA LEU A 52 6.61 -7.33 18.56
C LEU A 52 7.85 -7.14 17.69
N LEU A 53 8.57 -8.22 17.38
CA LEU A 53 9.75 -8.18 16.51
C LEU A 53 9.38 -7.74 15.10
N VAL A 54 8.32 -8.33 14.52
CA VAL A 54 7.80 -7.93 13.19
C VAL A 54 7.31 -6.49 13.22
N GLY A 55 6.57 -6.07 14.26
CA GLY A 55 6.12 -4.69 14.42
C GLY A 55 7.29 -3.71 14.55
N LEU A 56 8.35 -4.09 15.28
CA LEU A 56 9.57 -3.32 15.43
C LEU A 56 10.33 -3.23 14.10
N LEU A 57 10.47 -4.35 13.39
CA LEU A 57 11.05 -4.40 12.06
C LEU A 57 10.24 -3.59 11.07
N CYS A 58 8.90 -3.62 11.12
CA CYS A 58 8.02 -2.78 10.32
C CYS A 58 8.29 -1.30 10.63
N ARG A 59 8.30 -0.90 11.91
CA ARG A 59 8.60 0.49 12.31
C ARG A 59 10.01 0.96 11.96
N LEU A 60 11.02 0.11 12.11
CA LEU A 60 12.39 0.38 11.67
C LEU A 60 12.49 0.44 10.14
N SER A 61 11.75 -0.43 9.46
CA SER A 61 11.63 -0.43 8.00
C SER A 61 10.87 0.78 7.50
N GLU A 62 9.95 1.34 8.27
CA GLU A 62 9.19 2.57 8.00
C GLU A 62 10.02 3.81 8.35
N SER A 63 10.99 3.69 9.26
CA SER A 63 12.06 4.69 9.42
C SER A 63 13.04 4.71 8.23
N ARG A 64 13.24 3.56 7.54
CA ARG A 64 13.98 3.47 6.26
C ARG A 64 13.11 3.76 5.02
N ARG A 65 11.85 3.35 5.05
CA ARG A 65 10.75 3.70 4.13
C ARG A 65 10.02 4.89 4.74
N ARG A 66 10.77 5.97 4.95
CA ARG A 66 10.26 7.19 5.58
C ARG A 66 8.87 7.52 5.04
N PRO A 67 7.84 7.73 5.88
CA PRO A 67 6.70 8.51 5.45
C PRO A 67 7.24 9.84 4.90
N ALA A 68 6.87 10.09 3.66
CA ALA A 68 7.32 11.17 2.80
C ALA A 68 7.64 12.50 3.50
N PRO A 69 8.90 12.97 3.48
CA PRO A 69 9.24 14.39 3.50
C PRO A 69 9.23 14.98 2.07
N PHE A 70 8.29 14.52 1.21
CA PHE A 70 8.10 14.97 -0.18
C PHE A 70 7.15 16.17 -0.31
N TYR A 71 6.89 16.92 0.76
CA TYR A 71 6.09 18.15 0.70
C TYR A 71 6.88 19.40 0.26
N GLY A 72 8.12 19.23 -0.22
CA GLY A 72 8.91 20.31 -0.78
C GLY A 72 8.88 20.24 -2.31
N PRO A 73 8.15 21.11 -3.02
CA PRO A 73 8.08 21.07 -4.49
C PRO A 73 9.48 21.22 -5.13
N ILE A 74 10.38 21.95 -4.47
CA ILE A 74 11.80 22.06 -4.86
C ILE A 74 12.53 20.71 -4.82
N ARG A 75 12.34 19.92 -3.74
CA ARG A 75 13.01 18.63 -3.59
C ARG A 75 12.49 17.61 -4.59
N LEU A 76 11.18 17.62 -4.84
CA LEU A 76 10.56 16.79 -5.87
C LEU A 76 11.14 17.13 -7.25
N PHE A 77 11.25 18.41 -7.57
CA PHE A 77 11.88 18.88 -8.81
C PHE A 77 13.32 18.34 -8.98
N PHE A 78 14.18 18.47 -7.96
CA PHE A 78 15.56 17.97 -8.06
C PHE A 78 15.63 16.43 -8.08
N ALA A 79 14.73 15.73 -7.40
CA ALA A 79 14.64 14.28 -7.47
C ALA A 79 14.26 13.81 -8.88
N LEU A 80 13.28 14.46 -9.51
CA LEU A 80 12.89 14.24 -10.92
C LEU A 80 14.04 14.58 -11.86
N ALA A 81 14.69 15.72 -11.67
CA ALA A 81 15.84 16.11 -12.50
C ALA A 81 16.95 15.06 -12.44
N LYS A 82 17.23 14.51 -11.25
CA LYS A 82 18.20 13.43 -11.06
C LYS A 82 17.74 12.12 -11.71
N ALA A 83 16.46 11.78 -11.64
CA ALA A 83 15.89 10.58 -12.26
C ALA A 83 16.05 10.62 -13.80
N HIS A 84 15.82 11.79 -14.41
CA HIS A 84 16.05 12.03 -15.84
C HIS A 84 17.52 12.27 -16.21
N ARG A 85 18.46 12.10 -15.26
CA ARG A 85 19.91 12.33 -15.44
C ARG A 85 20.24 13.71 -16.02
N LEU A 86 19.44 14.73 -15.69
CA LEU A 86 19.67 16.10 -16.12
C LEU A 86 20.91 16.67 -15.45
N GLY A 87 21.75 17.36 -16.22
CA GLY A 87 22.87 18.11 -15.68
C GLY A 87 22.40 19.27 -14.79
N VAL A 88 23.23 19.70 -13.84
CA VAL A 88 22.90 20.79 -12.90
C VAL A 88 22.48 22.07 -13.64
N LEU A 89 23.15 22.39 -14.76
CA LEU A 89 22.82 23.56 -15.57
C LEU A 89 21.47 23.45 -16.27
N ASP A 90 21.09 22.25 -16.71
CA ASP A 90 19.81 22.00 -17.38
C ASP A 90 18.66 21.98 -16.37
N ALA A 91 18.87 21.37 -15.20
CA ALA A 91 17.96 21.44 -14.07
C ALA A 91 17.73 22.90 -13.63
N TRP A 92 18.77 23.73 -13.60
CA TRP A 92 18.64 25.13 -13.26
C TRP A 92 17.91 25.95 -14.34
N LEU A 93 18.07 25.58 -15.62
CA LEU A 93 17.33 26.20 -16.72
C LEU A 93 15.84 25.90 -16.63
N LEU A 94 15.48 24.63 -16.38
CA LEU A 94 14.11 24.18 -16.12
C LEU A 94 13.51 24.86 -14.88
N TRP A 95 14.29 24.98 -13.81
CA TRP A 95 13.88 25.71 -12.61
C TRP A 95 13.52 27.16 -12.92
N ARG A 96 14.36 27.87 -13.70
CA ARG A 96 14.05 29.26 -14.09
C ARG A 96 12.85 29.36 -15.01
N ALA A 97 12.63 28.38 -15.88
CA ALA A 97 11.40 28.32 -16.68
C ALA A 97 10.17 28.17 -15.77
N ALA A 98 10.22 27.26 -14.79
CA ALA A 98 9.14 27.09 -13.81
C ALA A 98 8.83 28.39 -13.04
N CYS A 99 9.86 29.09 -12.56
CA CYS A 99 9.70 30.37 -11.88
C CYS A 99 9.14 31.46 -12.81
N ALA A 100 9.51 31.46 -14.08
CA ALA A 100 8.99 32.43 -15.05
C ALA A 100 7.48 32.27 -15.30
N HIS A 101 6.97 31.04 -15.23
CA HIS A 101 5.55 30.73 -15.30
C HIS A 101 4.82 30.85 -13.95
N GLN A 102 5.52 31.29 -12.89
CA GLN A 102 4.98 31.43 -11.53
C GLN A 102 4.26 30.16 -11.06
N LEU A 103 4.82 28.99 -11.37
CA LEU A 103 4.25 27.72 -10.94
C LEU A 103 4.37 27.57 -9.42
N ASP A 104 3.26 27.27 -8.76
CA ASP A 104 3.24 26.89 -7.34
C ASP A 104 4.07 25.62 -7.09
N ASP A 105 4.05 24.70 -8.06
CA ASP A 105 4.87 23.49 -8.06
C ASP A 105 5.78 23.43 -9.31
N PRO A 106 7.09 23.71 -9.17
CA PRO A 106 8.10 23.50 -10.21
C PRO A 106 8.12 22.09 -10.82
N ALA A 107 7.69 21.04 -10.11
CA ALA A 107 7.66 19.69 -10.65
C ALA A 107 6.66 19.54 -11.81
N ARG A 108 5.64 20.42 -11.90
CA ARG A 108 4.65 20.40 -13.01
C ARG A 108 5.27 20.59 -14.40
N VAL A 109 6.46 21.18 -14.48
CA VAL A 109 7.18 21.31 -15.75
C VAL A 109 7.52 19.96 -16.39
N PHE A 110 7.64 18.90 -15.58
CA PHE A 110 7.82 17.53 -16.09
C PHE A 110 6.53 16.87 -16.57
N LEU A 111 5.37 17.45 -16.29
CA LEU A 111 4.06 16.92 -16.68
C LEU A 111 3.47 17.66 -17.88
N GLU A 112 3.77 18.96 -18.00
CA GLU A 112 3.15 19.85 -18.98
C GLU A 112 4.21 20.35 -20.00
N PRO A 113 4.47 19.61 -21.09
CA PRO A 113 5.51 19.95 -22.07
C PRO A 113 5.24 21.28 -22.80
N GLU A 114 3.97 21.69 -22.86
CA GLU A 114 3.51 22.97 -23.41
C GLU A 114 4.12 24.17 -22.68
N ARG A 115 4.42 24.04 -21.38
CA ARG A 115 5.07 25.13 -20.60
C ARG A 115 6.54 25.34 -20.95
N LEU A 116 7.14 24.43 -21.71
CA LEU A 116 8.49 24.58 -22.23
C LEU A 116 8.52 25.21 -23.62
N ASP A 117 7.38 25.62 -24.15
CA ASP A 117 7.30 26.28 -25.45
C ASP A 117 8.07 27.62 -25.44
N PRO A 118 9.09 27.79 -26.31
CA PRO A 118 9.84 29.04 -26.42
C PRO A 118 8.98 30.28 -26.72
N GLN A 119 7.78 30.12 -27.29
CA GLN A 119 6.87 31.23 -27.54
C GLN A 119 6.20 31.76 -26.26
N ALA A 120 5.98 30.89 -25.28
CA ALA A 120 5.35 31.23 -24.00
C ALA A 120 6.35 31.79 -22.97
N LEU A 121 7.66 31.74 -23.26
CA LEU A 121 8.72 32.08 -22.33
C LEU A 121 9.14 33.57 -22.39
N PRO A 122 9.61 34.16 -21.27
CA PRO A 122 10.11 35.53 -21.26
C PRO A 122 11.29 35.72 -22.22
N ARG A 123 11.42 36.90 -22.83
CA ARG A 123 12.49 37.25 -23.80
C ARG A 123 13.91 36.89 -23.34
N ARG A 124 14.19 36.91 -22.02
CA ARG A 124 15.50 36.52 -21.46
C ARG A 124 15.79 35.02 -21.60
N LEU A 125 14.76 34.18 -21.43
CA LEU A 125 14.83 32.72 -21.59
C LEU A 125 14.72 32.31 -23.06
N ALA A 126 14.04 33.10 -23.90
CA ALA A 126 13.94 32.86 -25.34
C ALA A 126 15.33 32.74 -26.04
N ARG A 127 16.36 33.43 -25.52
CA ARG A 127 17.75 33.26 -26.02
C ARG A 127 18.29 31.83 -25.85
N ARG A 128 17.72 31.05 -24.95
CA ARG A 128 18.03 29.64 -24.69
C ARG A 128 16.94 28.69 -25.20
N ALA A 129 16.04 29.17 -26.07
CA ALA A 129 14.94 28.40 -26.66
C ALA A 129 15.39 27.05 -27.21
N LYS A 130 16.43 27.04 -28.06
CA LYS A 130 16.98 25.80 -28.64
C LYS A 130 17.39 24.76 -27.58
N ARG A 131 17.95 25.23 -26.45
CA ARG A 131 18.37 24.33 -25.37
C ARG A 131 17.16 23.79 -24.59
N LEU A 132 16.13 24.60 -24.38
CA LEU A 132 14.88 24.16 -23.77
C LEU A 132 14.13 23.17 -24.64
N GLU A 133 14.12 23.37 -25.96
CA GLU A 133 13.54 22.44 -26.93
C GLU A 133 14.23 21.08 -26.90
N LEU A 134 15.58 21.05 -26.89
CA LEU A 134 16.33 19.81 -26.72
C LEU A 134 16.02 19.09 -25.40
N LEU A 135 15.82 19.85 -24.32
CA LEU A 135 15.42 19.28 -23.02
C LEU A 135 14.00 18.73 -23.08
N ARG A 136 13.08 19.42 -23.76
CA ARG A 136 11.71 18.95 -23.97
C ARG A 136 11.73 17.62 -24.71
N THR A 137 12.40 17.53 -25.85
CA THR A 137 12.50 16.28 -26.61
C THR A 137 13.12 15.17 -25.77
N ARG A 138 14.17 15.44 -24.98
CA ARG A 138 14.76 14.42 -24.11
C ARG A 138 13.86 13.94 -22.98
N LEU A 139 13.07 14.83 -22.39
CA LEU A 139 12.21 14.50 -21.25
C LEU A 139 10.95 13.76 -21.68
N PHE A 140 10.45 14.04 -22.87
CA PHE A 140 9.15 13.57 -23.34
C PHE A 140 9.21 12.64 -24.57
N ALA A 141 10.40 12.25 -25.05
CA ALA A 141 10.57 11.35 -26.19
C ALA A 141 9.73 10.07 -26.06
N ASP A 142 9.80 9.41 -24.90
CA ASP A 142 9.06 8.16 -24.64
C ASP A 142 7.54 8.36 -24.63
N LEU A 143 7.07 9.56 -24.28
CA LEU A 143 5.64 9.90 -24.26
C LEU A 143 5.11 10.20 -25.66
N GLU A 144 5.92 10.86 -26.51
CA GLU A 144 5.57 11.10 -27.91
C GLU A 144 5.50 9.79 -28.71
N GLU A 145 6.40 8.84 -28.45
CA GLU A 145 6.37 7.51 -29.06
C GLU A 145 5.11 6.72 -28.66
N LEU A 146 4.74 6.74 -27.37
CA LEU A 146 3.51 6.11 -26.88
C LEU A 146 2.25 6.78 -27.44
N ALA A 147 2.24 8.10 -27.54
CA ALA A 147 1.11 8.84 -28.11
C ALA A 147 0.93 8.55 -29.61
N GLN A 148 2.04 8.45 -30.37
CA GLN A 148 2.03 8.05 -31.77
C GLN A 148 1.56 6.60 -31.95
N ALA A 149 1.96 5.69 -31.06
CA ALA A 149 1.53 4.30 -31.07
C ALA A 149 0.03 4.15 -30.71
N ALA A 150 -0.49 4.97 -29.80
CA ALA A 150 -1.89 4.95 -29.39
C ALA A 150 -2.84 5.69 -30.37
N GLY A 151 -2.31 6.63 -31.15
CA GLY A 151 -3.04 7.45 -32.11
C GLY A 151 -2.81 7.08 -33.58
N GLY A 152 -2.32 5.87 -33.87
CA GLY A 152 -2.21 5.37 -35.25
C GLY A 152 -3.59 5.37 -35.94
N PRO A 153 -3.68 5.86 -37.20
CA PRO A 153 -4.93 6.19 -37.90
C PRO A 153 -5.91 5.03 -38.07
#